data_AF-A0A1I6IBG0-F1
#
_entry.id   AF-A0A1I6IBG0-F1
#
_cell.length_a   1.000
_cell.length_b   1.000
_cell.length_c   1.000
_cell.angle_alpha   90.00
_cell.angle_beta   90.00
_cell.angle_gamma   90.00
#
_symmetry.space_group_name_H-M   'P 1'
#
loop_
_entity.id
_entity.type
_entity.pdbx_description
1 polymer ?
#
loop_
_entity_poly.entity_id
_entity_poly.type
_entity_poly.pdbx_seq_one_letter_code
_entity_poly.pdbx_strand_id
1 'polypeptide(L)'
;MSLFKKLFGSKESNEQKPEPKKDNVQETPAEVAWMTDLRRNNLAISAAAGFAPVRSLPTELGRSLRPSLEIANRLHAIKALVLWLMVPPENLSDERILDFIQRNGLTDAMTEEETSILNVARDDEQARNAIGWKFENAWPLAWYFGYKEPEISGQMMTGEQMQEILSDFTCPLDENIADWIKNQETVSEEKLMQKEDLFYCLHNAVRSAQMGSDTVPNGFDPMGNGGVIHERRHSLTFMVSNGDSWENTDLST
;
A
#
# COMPACT_ATOMS: atom_id res chain seq x y z
N MET A 1 91.53 -9.43 -3.62
CA MET A 1 91.22 -8.39 -2.63
C MET A 1 90.24 -8.97 -1.62
N SER A 2 90.76 -9.38 -0.49
CA SER A 2 90.02 -9.64 0.76
C SER A 2 90.28 -8.44 1.64
N LEU A 3 89.30 -7.97 2.44
CA LEU A 3 89.50 -7.51 3.80
C LEU A 3 88.19 -6.99 4.42
N PHE A 4 87.85 -7.63 5.54
CA PHE A 4 87.01 -7.18 6.66
C PHE A 4 85.48 -7.39 6.66
N LYS A 5 85.16 -8.60 7.10
CA LYS A 5 84.02 -9.02 7.94
C LYS A 5 83.86 -8.17 9.22
N LYS A 6 82.60 -8.12 9.67
CA LYS A 6 82.05 -7.94 11.03
C LYS A 6 81.84 -6.51 11.56
N LEU A 7 80.56 -6.15 11.65
CA LEU A 7 79.89 -5.90 12.93
C LEU A 7 78.44 -6.42 12.84
N PHE A 8 78.07 -7.24 13.82
CA PHE A 8 76.87 -8.06 13.87
C PHE A 8 75.60 -7.24 14.14
N GLY A 9 74.49 -7.71 13.58
CA GLY A 9 73.13 -7.34 13.97
C GLY A 9 72.15 -8.30 13.33
N SER A 10 71.98 -9.48 13.95
CA SER A 10 70.94 -10.46 13.59
C SER A 10 69.57 -9.79 13.75
N LYS A 11 68.78 -9.72 12.68
CA LYS A 11 67.33 -9.53 12.80
C LYS A 11 66.65 -10.73 12.18
N GLU A 12 65.98 -11.46 13.07
CA GLU A 12 65.18 -12.63 12.82
C GLU A 12 64.13 -12.35 11.74
N SER A 13 64.00 -13.32 10.82
CA SER A 13 62.88 -13.44 9.90
C SER A 13 61.61 -13.69 10.70
N ASN A 14 60.76 -12.67 10.82
CA ASN A 14 59.44 -12.83 11.40
C ASN A 14 58.52 -13.44 10.34
N GLU A 15 58.30 -14.75 10.41
CA GLU A 15 57.24 -15.45 9.68
C GLU A 15 55.90 -14.84 10.08
N GLN A 16 55.30 -14.06 9.17
CA GLN A 16 53.93 -13.60 9.32
C GLN A 16 52.99 -14.82 9.19
N LYS A 17 52.45 -15.25 10.33
CA LYS A 17 51.30 -16.16 10.39
C LYS A 17 50.16 -15.56 9.56
N PRO A 18 49.45 -16.34 8.73
CA PRO A 18 48.25 -15.84 8.07
C PRO A 18 47.22 -15.51 9.14
N GLU A 19 46.79 -14.25 9.18
CA GLU A 19 45.68 -13.80 10.00
C GLU A 19 44.43 -14.64 9.67
N PRO A 20 43.68 -15.13 10.68
CA PRO A 20 42.42 -15.79 10.40
C PRO A 20 41.49 -14.76 9.77
N LYS A 21 41.00 -15.08 8.56
CA LYS A 21 39.89 -14.36 7.93
C LYS A 21 38.80 -14.22 8.99
N LYS A 22 38.49 -12.97 9.36
CA LYS A 22 37.27 -12.68 10.11
C LYS A 22 36.13 -13.12 9.21
N ASP A 23 35.52 -14.25 9.54
CA ASP A 23 34.22 -14.60 9.05
C ASP A 23 33.33 -13.39 9.31
N ASN A 24 32.86 -12.75 8.25
CA ASN A 24 31.70 -11.88 8.31
C ASN A 24 30.54 -12.79 8.68
N VAL A 25 30.41 -13.07 9.98
CA VAL A 25 29.16 -13.50 10.56
C VAL A 25 28.23 -12.32 10.32
N GLN A 26 27.46 -12.42 9.25
CA GLN A 26 26.30 -11.59 9.03
C GLN A 26 25.42 -11.86 10.24
N GLU A 27 25.57 -11.03 11.28
CA GLU A 27 24.76 -11.10 12.48
C GLU A 27 23.32 -11.09 12.01
N THR A 28 22.62 -12.21 12.15
CA THR A 28 21.16 -12.23 12.06
C THR A 28 20.69 -11.18 13.05
N PRO A 29 20.14 -10.04 12.59
CA PRO A 29 19.77 -8.97 13.52
C PRO A 29 18.75 -9.54 14.49
N ALA A 30 18.99 -9.34 15.79
CA ALA A 30 18.23 -9.94 16.88
C ALA A 30 16.72 -9.91 16.60
N GLU A 31 16.06 -11.07 16.70
CA GLU A 31 14.61 -11.14 16.60
C GLU A 31 13.99 -10.26 17.69
N VAL A 32 13.08 -9.39 17.26
CA VAL A 32 12.33 -8.52 18.17
C VAL A 32 11.34 -9.40 18.92
N ALA A 33 11.39 -9.38 20.26
CA ALA A 33 10.67 -10.33 21.11
C ALA A 33 9.14 -10.34 20.92
N TRP A 34 8.56 -9.25 20.42
CA TRP A 34 7.11 -9.13 20.15
C TRP A 34 6.73 -9.36 18.68
N MET A 35 7.66 -9.85 17.84
CA MET A 35 7.37 -10.11 16.43
C MET A 35 6.47 -11.32 16.25
N THR A 36 5.34 -11.12 15.58
CA THR A 36 4.38 -12.18 15.23
C THR A 36 4.84 -13.00 14.02
N ASP A 37 4.32 -14.22 13.86
CA ASP A 37 4.60 -15.06 12.68
C ASP A 37 4.13 -14.39 11.38
N LEU A 38 2.97 -13.71 11.45
CA LEU A 38 2.45 -12.90 10.35
C LEU A 38 3.46 -11.82 9.93
N ARG A 39 4.00 -11.05 10.89
CA ARG A 39 5.02 -10.04 10.60
C ARG A 39 6.30 -10.66 10.05
N ARG A 40 6.76 -11.80 10.59
CA ARG A 40 7.94 -12.52 10.05
C ARG A 40 7.75 -12.86 8.58
N ASN A 41 6.57 -13.38 8.21
CA ASN A 41 6.27 -13.70 6.82
C ASN A 41 6.26 -12.44 5.93
N ASN A 42 5.62 -11.36 6.38
CA ASN A 42 5.57 -10.11 5.63
C ASN A 42 6.95 -9.44 5.45
N LEU A 43 7.83 -9.53 6.46
CA LEU A 43 9.21 -9.08 6.34
C LEU A 43 10.00 -9.93 5.32
N ALA A 44 9.75 -11.24 5.25
CA ALA A 44 10.36 -12.11 4.24
C ALA A 44 9.88 -11.75 2.83
N ILE A 45 8.57 -11.53 2.65
CA ILE A 45 7.98 -11.06 1.37
C ILE A 45 8.58 -9.71 0.97
N SER A 46 8.66 -8.76 1.91
CA SER A 46 9.24 -7.43 1.69
C SER A 46 10.69 -7.53 1.22
N ALA A 47 11.52 -8.32 1.94
CA ALA A 47 12.92 -8.52 1.61
C ALA A 47 13.11 -9.19 0.25
N ALA A 48 12.29 -10.19 -0.09
CA ALA A 48 12.33 -10.85 -1.39
C ALA A 48 11.98 -9.89 -2.55
N ALA A 49 11.15 -8.89 -2.29
CA ALA A 49 10.81 -7.82 -3.23
C ALA A 49 11.79 -6.63 -3.20
N GLY A 50 12.85 -6.69 -2.39
CA GLY A 50 13.88 -5.65 -2.28
C GLY A 50 13.53 -4.47 -1.37
N PHE A 51 12.46 -4.57 -0.57
CA PHE A 51 12.13 -3.60 0.47
C PHE A 51 12.81 -3.97 1.80
N ALA A 52 13.27 -2.97 2.53
CA ALA A 52 13.92 -3.12 3.84
C ALA A 52 13.24 -2.28 4.93
N PRO A 53 12.01 -2.65 5.35
CA PRO A 53 11.33 -2.00 6.47
C PRO A 53 12.06 -2.23 7.80
N VAL A 54 11.86 -1.32 8.76
CA VAL A 54 12.43 -1.49 10.10
C VAL A 54 11.74 -2.62 10.86
N ARG A 55 12.53 -3.47 11.52
CA ARG A 55 12.00 -4.65 12.25
C ARG A 55 11.27 -4.30 13.55
N SER A 56 11.49 -3.09 14.06
CA SER A 56 10.92 -2.59 15.31
C SER A 56 9.51 -2.02 15.17
N LEU A 57 8.91 -2.07 13.97
CA LEU A 57 7.52 -1.62 13.77
C LEU A 57 6.56 -2.34 14.72
N PRO A 58 5.64 -1.62 15.39
CA PRO A 58 4.58 -2.23 16.20
C PRO A 58 3.80 -3.30 15.44
N THR A 59 3.40 -4.38 16.12
CA THR A 59 2.60 -5.48 15.54
C THR A 59 1.15 -5.44 15.99
N GLU A 60 0.91 -4.97 17.21
CA GLU A 60 -0.42 -4.78 17.79
C GLU A 60 -0.96 -3.40 17.41
N LEU A 61 -1.75 -3.31 16.35
CA LEU A 61 -2.34 -2.05 15.86
C LEU A 61 -3.82 -1.87 16.23
N GLY A 62 -4.41 -2.75 17.05
CA GLY A 62 -5.82 -2.65 17.44
C GLY A 62 -6.80 -2.86 16.27
N ARG A 63 -6.42 -3.67 15.29
CA ARG A 63 -7.18 -3.89 14.06
C ARG A 63 -8.50 -4.62 14.31
N SER A 64 -9.56 -4.17 13.66
CA SER A 64 -10.88 -4.80 13.65
C SER A 64 -11.55 -4.55 12.29
N LEU A 65 -11.97 -5.64 11.63
CA LEU A 65 -12.67 -5.56 10.34
C LEU A 65 -13.97 -4.74 10.44
N ARG A 66 -14.14 -3.80 9.52
CA ARG A 66 -15.39 -3.04 9.35
C ARG A 66 -16.51 -3.89 8.76
N PRO A 67 -17.78 -3.52 8.97
CA PRO A 67 -18.90 -4.12 8.27
C PRO A 67 -18.73 -4.04 6.75
N SER A 68 -19.02 -5.13 6.03
CA SER A 68 -18.84 -5.19 4.57
C SER A 68 -19.64 -4.11 3.83
N LEU A 69 -20.81 -3.71 4.33
CA LEU A 69 -21.60 -2.62 3.74
C LEU A 69 -20.85 -1.28 3.77
N GLU A 70 -20.09 -1.01 4.83
CA GLU A 70 -19.32 0.23 4.96
C GLU A 70 -18.15 0.25 3.97
N ILE A 71 -17.45 -0.88 3.85
CA ILE A 71 -16.38 -1.07 2.85
C ILE A 71 -16.92 -0.91 1.43
N ALA A 72 -18.09 -1.50 1.16
CA ALA A 72 -18.76 -1.37 -0.13
C ALA A 72 -19.14 0.08 -0.40
N ASN A 73 -19.78 0.78 0.55
CA ASN A 73 -20.18 2.18 0.35
C ASN A 73 -18.97 3.05 0.01
N ARG A 74 -17.82 2.84 0.65
CA ARG A 74 -16.59 3.57 0.31
C ARG A 74 -16.10 3.31 -1.11
N LEU A 75 -16.07 2.04 -1.55
CA LEU A 75 -15.73 1.68 -2.93
C LEU A 75 -16.65 2.38 -3.94
N HIS A 76 -17.95 2.39 -3.65
CA HIS A 76 -18.94 2.95 -4.55
C HIS A 76 -18.99 4.48 -4.54
N ALA A 77 -18.61 5.12 -3.44
CA ALA A 77 -18.36 6.56 -3.38
C ALA A 77 -17.22 6.94 -4.35
N ILE A 78 -16.09 6.23 -4.30
CA ILE A 78 -14.98 6.43 -5.24
C ILE A 78 -15.44 6.19 -6.69
N LYS A 79 -16.17 5.10 -6.96
CA LYS A 79 -16.76 4.83 -8.29
C LYS A 79 -17.59 6.00 -8.78
N ALA A 80 -18.49 6.54 -7.96
CA ALA A 80 -19.38 7.62 -8.36
C ALA A 80 -18.58 8.88 -8.77
N LEU A 81 -17.55 9.24 -8.01
CA LEU A 81 -16.68 10.39 -8.29
C LEU A 81 -15.84 10.18 -9.56
N VAL A 82 -15.32 8.97 -9.77
CA VAL A 82 -14.58 8.64 -10.98
C VAL A 82 -15.48 8.67 -12.20
N LEU A 83 -16.68 8.11 -12.12
CA LEU A 83 -17.65 8.18 -13.23
C LEU A 83 -18.06 9.63 -13.51
N TRP A 84 -18.22 10.45 -12.47
CA TRP A 84 -18.52 11.88 -12.60
C TRP A 84 -17.43 12.61 -13.41
N LEU A 85 -16.16 12.42 -13.07
CA LEU A 85 -15.05 13.18 -13.65
C LEU A 85 -14.48 12.58 -14.94
N MET A 86 -14.47 11.26 -15.09
CA MET A 86 -13.76 10.55 -16.16
C MET A 86 -14.66 10.14 -17.33
N VAL A 87 -15.98 10.01 -17.11
CA VAL A 87 -16.93 9.68 -18.18
C VAL A 87 -17.59 10.97 -18.66
N PRO A 88 -17.61 11.26 -19.97
CA PRO A 88 -18.31 12.43 -20.48
C PRO A 88 -19.84 12.37 -20.28
N PRO A 89 -20.53 13.50 -20.09
CA PRO A 89 -21.99 13.54 -19.89
C PRO A 89 -22.80 12.90 -21.02
N GLU A 90 -22.31 12.97 -22.25
CA GLU A 90 -22.93 12.34 -23.43
C GLU A 90 -22.96 10.80 -23.36
N ASN A 91 -22.06 10.19 -22.57
CA ASN A 91 -21.95 8.75 -22.40
C ASN A 91 -22.59 8.25 -21.09
N LEU A 92 -22.72 9.13 -20.09
CA LEU A 92 -23.33 8.82 -18.80
C LEU A 92 -23.90 10.10 -18.20
N SER A 93 -25.23 10.19 -18.10
CA SER A 93 -25.90 11.39 -17.60
C SER A 93 -25.65 11.63 -16.11
N ASP A 94 -25.72 12.90 -15.71
CA ASP A 94 -25.54 13.34 -14.32
C ASP A 94 -26.59 12.68 -13.42
N GLU A 95 -27.85 12.63 -13.87
CA GLU A 95 -28.98 12.08 -13.10
C GLU A 95 -28.71 10.62 -12.71
N ARG A 96 -28.13 9.82 -13.61
CA ARG A 96 -27.88 8.41 -13.33
C ARG A 96 -26.84 8.20 -12.24
N ILE A 97 -25.82 9.06 -12.16
CA ILE A 97 -24.81 9.02 -11.10
C ILE A 97 -25.40 9.53 -9.79
N LEU A 98 -26.12 10.66 -9.84
CA LEU A 98 -26.73 11.28 -8.65
C LEU A 98 -27.83 10.39 -8.05
N ASP A 99 -28.65 9.73 -8.87
CA ASP A 99 -29.64 8.75 -8.42
C ASP A 99 -28.96 7.54 -7.75
N PHE A 100 -27.83 7.07 -8.28
CA PHE A 100 -27.06 6.00 -7.65
C PHE A 100 -26.52 6.40 -6.28
N ILE A 101 -25.97 7.62 -6.16
CA ILE A 101 -25.50 8.20 -4.90
C ILE A 101 -26.65 8.29 -3.89
N GLN A 102 -27.77 8.88 -4.29
CA GLN A 102 -28.93 9.09 -3.42
C GLN A 102 -29.53 7.76 -2.96
N ARG A 103 -29.77 6.83 -3.89
CA ARG A 103 -30.37 5.52 -3.59
C ARG A 103 -29.58 4.75 -2.54
N ASN A 104 -28.25 4.85 -2.59
CA ASN A 104 -27.34 4.12 -1.73
C ASN A 104 -26.80 4.93 -0.54
N GLY A 105 -27.23 6.19 -0.38
CA GLY A 105 -26.76 7.06 0.71
C GLY A 105 -25.24 7.31 0.68
N LEU A 106 -24.64 7.40 -0.51
CA LEU A 106 -23.16 7.42 -0.65
C LEU A 106 -22.51 8.72 -0.17
N THR A 107 -23.27 9.79 0.00
CA THR A 107 -22.75 11.06 0.55
C THR A 107 -22.13 10.85 1.93
N ASP A 108 -22.67 9.95 2.76
CA ASP A 108 -22.13 9.66 4.10
C ASP A 108 -20.80 8.90 4.06
N ALA A 109 -20.47 8.29 2.92
CA ALA A 109 -19.20 7.60 2.67
C ALA A 109 -18.18 8.46 1.91
N MET A 110 -18.56 9.70 1.57
CA MET A 110 -17.71 10.69 0.94
C MET A 110 -17.18 11.67 1.98
N THR A 111 -16.04 12.26 1.65
CA THR A 111 -15.44 13.32 2.45
C THR A 111 -16.07 14.66 2.02
N GLU A 112 -15.87 15.73 2.81
CA GLU A 112 -16.41 17.04 2.41
C GLU A 112 -15.81 17.52 1.09
N GLU A 113 -14.51 17.30 0.89
CA GLU A 113 -13.82 17.59 -0.37
C GLU A 113 -14.41 16.77 -1.53
N GLU A 114 -14.63 15.48 -1.34
CA GLU A 114 -15.20 14.60 -2.35
C GLU A 114 -16.64 14.97 -2.71
N THR A 115 -17.45 15.32 -1.71
CA THR A 115 -18.81 15.79 -1.95
C THR A 115 -18.81 17.09 -2.76
N SER A 116 -17.81 17.96 -2.54
CA SER A 116 -17.67 19.21 -3.29
C SER A 116 -17.39 18.99 -4.79
N ILE A 117 -16.78 17.85 -5.17
CA ILE A 117 -16.50 17.50 -6.58
C ILE A 117 -17.81 17.38 -7.39
N LEU A 118 -18.91 16.96 -6.77
CA LEU A 118 -20.20 16.85 -7.44
C LEU A 118 -20.81 18.23 -7.82
N ASN A 119 -20.22 19.33 -7.33
CA ASN A 119 -20.65 20.70 -7.64
C ASN A 119 -19.73 21.42 -8.64
N VAL A 120 -18.64 20.79 -9.10
CA VAL A 120 -17.77 21.35 -10.14
C VAL A 120 -18.08 20.77 -11.52
N ALA A 121 -17.56 21.41 -12.57
CA ALA A 121 -17.73 20.91 -13.93
C ALA A 121 -17.07 19.52 -14.09
N ARG A 122 -17.71 18.62 -14.84
CA ARG A 122 -17.23 17.25 -15.04
C ARG A 122 -15.90 17.15 -15.81
N ASP A 123 -15.50 18.23 -16.47
CA ASP A 123 -14.22 18.39 -17.16
C ASP A 123 -13.15 19.15 -16.36
N ASP A 124 -13.41 19.47 -15.09
CA ASP A 124 -12.47 20.18 -14.23
C ASP A 124 -11.15 19.41 -14.05
N GLU A 125 -10.07 19.94 -14.62
CA GLU A 125 -8.76 19.27 -14.62
C GLU A 125 -8.17 19.09 -13.22
N GLN A 126 -8.45 20.01 -12.30
CA GLN A 126 -7.93 19.94 -10.93
C GLN A 126 -8.61 18.80 -10.16
N ALA A 127 -9.94 18.69 -10.27
CA ALA A 127 -10.70 17.61 -9.68
C ALA A 127 -10.32 16.24 -10.28
N ARG A 128 -10.09 16.19 -11.60
CA ARG A 128 -9.61 15.00 -12.31
C ARG A 128 -8.24 14.53 -11.80
N ASN A 129 -7.30 15.45 -11.62
CA ASN A 129 -5.98 15.12 -11.08
C ASN A 129 -6.05 14.63 -9.63
N ALA A 130 -6.93 15.22 -8.82
CA ALA A 130 -7.15 14.80 -7.43
C ALA A 130 -7.74 13.39 -7.34
N ILE A 131 -8.76 13.06 -8.16
CA ILE A 131 -9.39 11.74 -8.10
C ILE A 131 -8.52 10.63 -8.71
N GLY A 132 -7.62 10.97 -9.65
CA GLY A 132 -6.75 9.99 -10.31
C GLY A 132 -5.90 9.17 -9.34
N TRP A 133 -5.32 9.83 -8.33
CA TRP A 133 -4.60 9.15 -7.24
C TRP A 133 -5.56 8.39 -6.33
N LYS A 134 -6.69 9.00 -5.96
CA LYS A 134 -7.68 8.38 -5.08
C LYS A 134 -8.25 7.09 -5.67
N PHE A 135 -8.22 6.89 -6.99
CA PHE A 135 -8.69 5.65 -7.58
C PHE A 135 -7.83 4.43 -7.21
N GLU A 136 -6.55 4.61 -6.85
CA GLU A 136 -5.72 3.51 -6.32
C GLU A 136 -6.33 2.87 -5.05
N ASN A 137 -7.13 3.62 -4.29
CA ASN A 137 -7.90 3.10 -3.16
C ASN A 137 -8.95 2.07 -3.58
N ALA A 138 -9.48 2.15 -4.80
CA ALA A 138 -10.52 1.23 -5.26
C ALA A 138 -10.01 -0.20 -5.39
N TRP A 139 -8.73 -0.42 -5.70
CA TRP A 139 -8.20 -1.77 -5.90
C TRP A 139 -8.27 -2.61 -4.61
N PRO A 140 -7.71 -2.21 -3.46
CA PRO A 140 -7.88 -3.00 -2.23
C PRO A 140 -9.33 -3.19 -1.80
N LEU A 141 -10.18 -2.18 -2.00
CA LEU A 141 -11.61 -2.28 -1.68
C LEU A 141 -12.33 -3.28 -2.59
N ALA A 142 -12.03 -3.31 -3.88
CA ALA A 142 -12.59 -4.27 -4.82
C ALA A 142 -12.02 -5.68 -4.59
N TRP A 143 -10.74 -5.79 -4.19
CA TRP A 143 -10.13 -7.07 -3.81
C TRP A 143 -10.88 -7.73 -2.66
N TYR A 144 -11.33 -6.94 -1.68
CA TYR A 144 -12.16 -7.45 -0.60
C TYR A 144 -13.45 -8.14 -1.10
N PHE A 145 -13.99 -7.72 -2.25
CA PHE A 145 -15.16 -8.33 -2.91
C PHE A 145 -14.80 -9.26 -4.08
N GLY A 146 -13.61 -9.87 -4.06
CA GLY A 146 -13.24 -10.93 -4.99
C GLY A 146 -12.44 -10.48 -6.23
N TYR A 147 -12.03 -9.20 -6.32
CA TYR A 147 -11.08 -8.79 -7.35
C TYR A 147 -9.68 -9.38 -7.12
N LYS A 148 -8.74 -9.11 -8.03
CA LYS A 148 -7.33 -9.54 -7.92
C LYS A 148 -6.64 -8.85 -6.73
N GLU A 149 -5.78 -9.58 -6.04
CA GLU A 149 -5.02 -9.08 -4.89
C GLU A 149 -4.10 -7.90 -5.29
N PRO A 150 -4.05 -6.79 -4.52
CA PRO A 150 -3.23 -5.63 -4.86
C PRO A 150 -1.73 -5.95 -4.90
N GLU A 151 -1.07 -5.48 -5.94
CA GLU A 151 0.37 -5.67 -6.12
C GLU A 151 1.20 -4.73 -5.24
N ILE A 152 2.41 -5.18 -4.91
CA ILE A 152 3.37 -4.43 -4.08
C ILE A 152 4.41 -3.65 -4.89
N SER A 153 4.30 -3.67 -6.22
CA SER A 153 5.25 -3.02 -7.14
C SER A 153 5.22 -1.49 -7.08
N GLY A 154 4.14 -0.91 -6.54
CA GLY A 154 3.87 0.53 -6.57
C GLY A 154 3.59 1.07 -7.97
N GLN A 155 3.36 0.21 -8.96
CA GLN A 155 2.90 0.63 -10.28
C GLN A 155 1.42 0.99 -10.24
N MET A 156 1.04 2.09 -10.88
CA MET A 156 -0.37 2.50 -10.99
C MET A 156 -1.19 1.45 -11.73
N MET A 157 -2.49 1.40 -11.45
CA MET A 157 -3.44 0.62 -12.22
C MET A 157 -3.42 1.02 -13.69
N THR A 158 -3.50 0.03 -14.57
CA THR A 158 -3.79 0.26 -15.99
C THR A 158 -5.26 0.65 -16.16
N GLY A 159 -5.59 1.36 -17.24
CA GLY A 159 -6.99 1.67 -17.57
C GLY A 159 -7.88 0.43 -17.70
N GLU A 160 -7.32 -0.71 -18.13
CA GLU A 160 -8.03 -1.99 -18.19
C GLU A 160 -8.42 -2.49 -16.79
N GLN A 161 -7.51 -2.40 -15.81
CA GLN A 161 -7.81 -2.76 -14.42
C GLN A 161 -8.88 -1.85 -13.83
N MET A 162 -8.80 -0.54 -14.13
CA MET A 162 -9.82 0.41 -13.68
C MET A 162 -11.20 0.07 -14.23
N GLN A 163 -11.27 -0.23 -15.54
CA GLN A 163 -12.51 -0.60 -16.20
C GLN A 163 -13.07 -1.90 -15.61
N GLU A 164 -12.24 -2.93 -15.45
CA GLU A 164 -12.62 -4.23 -14.86
C GLU A 164 -13.22 -4.05 -13.45
N ILE A 165 -12.59 -3.25 -12.60
CA ILE A 165 -13.14 -2.95 -11.26
C ILE A 165 -14.51 -2.26 -11.35
N LEU A 166 -14.63 -1.23 -12.18
CA LEU A 166 -15.85 -0.42 -12.29
C LEU A 166 -17.02 -1.15 -12.95
N SER A 167 -16.75 -2.13 -13.81
CA SER A 167 -17.79 -2.89 -14.50
C SER A 167 -18.18 -4.18 -13.77
N ASP A 168 -17.18 -4.93 -13.27
CA ASP A 168 -17.38 -6.33 -12.88
C ASP A 168 -17.32 -6.53 -11.36
N PHE A 169 -16.64 -5.64 -10.63
CA PHE A 169 -16.41 -5.75 -9.18
C PHE A 169 -17.05 -4.62 -8.38
N THR A 170 -18.08 -3.99 -8.95
CA THR A 170 -18.91 -2.99 -8.26
C THR A 170 -20.38 -3.14 -8.65
N CYS A 171 -21.26 -2.71 -7.75
CA CYS A 171 -22.71 -2.63 -7.93
C CYS A 171 -23.07 -1.79 -9.17
N PRO A 172 -23.95 -2.29 -10.06
CA PRO A 172 -24.50 -1.52 -11.17
C PRO A 172 -25.19 -0.22 -10.70
N LEU A 173 -25.17 0.82 -11.53
CA LEU A 173 -25.71 2.15 -11.17
C LEU A 173 -27.21 2.17 -10.88
N ASP A 174 -27.95 1.18 -11.35
CA ASP A 174 -29.41 1.10 -11.21
C ASP A 174 -29.82 0.17 -10.06
N GLU A 175 -28.85 -0.32 -9.26
CA GLU A 175 -29.07 -1.29 -8.18
C GLU A 175 -28.74 -0.72 -6.77
N ASN A 176 -29.06 -1.52 -5.74
CA ASN A 176 -28.73 -1.25 -4.34
C ASN A 176 -27.49 -2.03 -3.91
N ILE A 177 -26.52 -1.34 -3.31
CA ILE A 177 -25.28 -1.94 -2.80
C ILE A 177 -25.57 -2.99 -1.74
N ALA A 178 -26.54 -2.71 -0.84
CA ALA A 178 -26.93 -3.65 0.20
C ALA A 178 -27.47 -4.99 -0.34
N ASP A 179 -28.04 -5.00 -1.55
CA ASP A 179 -28.45 -6.23 -2.23
C ASP A 179 -27.29 -6.85 -2.99
N TRP A 180 -26.46 -6.04 -3.65
CA TRP A 180 -25.27 -6.48 -4.37
C TRP A 180 -24.30 -7.26 -3.47
N ILE A 181 -24.03 -6.78 -2.24
CA ILE A 181 -23.09 -7.45 -1.32
C ILE A 181 -23.53 -8.84 -0.89
N LYS A 182 -24.84 -9.17 -0.96
CA LYS A 182 -25.35 -10.49 -0.53
C LYS A 182 -24.85 -11.63 -1.41
N ASN A 183 -24.44 -11.32 -2.62
CA ASN A 183 -23.96 -12.29 -3.61
C ASN A 183 -22.45 -12.26 -3.77
N GLN A 184 -21.72 -11.44 -2.98
CA GLN A 184 -20.26 -11.35 -3.08
C GLN A 184 -19.59 -12.29 -2.10
N GLU A 185 -18.56 -12.99 -2.58
CA GLU A 185 -17.58 -13.60 -1.70
C GLU A 185 -16.64 -12.51 -1.19
N THR A 186 -16.24 -12.62 0.08
CA THR A 186 -15.33 -11.65 0.71
C THR A 186 -14.02 -12.28 1.13
N VAL A 187 -12.95 -11.48 1.11
CA VAL A 187 -11.65 -11.89 1.63
C VAL A 187 -11.75 -12.12 3.13
N SER A 188 -11.12 -13.18 3.64
CA SER A 188 -11.10 -13.47 5.06
C SER A 188 -10.36 -12.39 5.86
N GLU A 189 -10.80 -12.15 7.09
CA GLU A 189 -10.19 -11.15 7.97
C GLU A 189 -8.68 -11.40 8.17
N GLU A 190 -8.25 -12.64 8.34
CA GLU A 190 -6.82 -13.00 8.46
C GLU A 190 -6.00 -12.59 7.23
N LYS A 191 -6.50 -12.90 6.03
CA LYS A 191 -5.83 -12.58 4.76
C LYS A 191 -5.76 -11.05 4.56
N LEU A 192 -6.83 -10.34 4.93
CA LEU A 192 -6.87 -8.89 4.89
C LEU A 192 -5.88 -8.26 5.87
N MET A 193 -5.84 -8.72 7.13
CA MET A 193 -4.88 -8.25 8.14
C MET A 193 -3.43 -8.53 7.72
N GLN A 194 -3.16 -9.69 7.11
CA GLN A 194 -1.85 -9.99 6.55
C GLN A 194 -1.45 -8.99 5.47
N LYS A 195 -2.38 -8.66 4.56
CA LYS A 195 -2.13 -7.73 3.46
C LYS A 195 -1.94 -6.30 3.94
N GLU A 196 -2.75 -5.86 4.89
CA GLU A 196 -2.58 -4.55 5.52
C GLU A 196 -1.22 -4.43 6.20
N ASP A 197 -0.81 -5.43 6.97
CA ASP A 197 0.49 -5.43 7.65
C ASP A 197 1.67 -5.44 6.66
N LEU A 198 1.52 -6.10 5.52
CA LEU A 198 2.50 -6.05 4.44
C LEU A 198 2.61 -4.62 3.91
N PHE A 199 1.49 -3.97 3.58
CA PHE A 199 1.49 -2.58 3.13
C PHE A 199 1.97 -1.60 4.19
N TYR A 200 1.76 -1.88 5.48
CA TYR A 200 2.34 -1.12 6.58
C TYR A 200 3.87 -1.18 6.57
N CYS A 201 4.44 -2.38 6.41
CA CYS A 201 5.87 -2.57 6.26
C CYS A 201 6.41 -1.85 5.01
N LEU A 202 5.77 -2.05 3.85
CA LEU A 202 6.18 -1.40 2.61
C LEU A 202 6.16 0.12 2.72
N HIS A 203 5.11 0.68 3.32
CA HIS A 203 5.00 2.13 3.50
C HIS A 203 6.10 2.67 4.42
N ASN A 204 6.48 1.97 5.50
CA ASN A 204 7.63 2.36 6.33
C ASN A 204 8.95 2.38 5.51
N ALA A 205 9.16 1.36 4.67
CA ALA A 205 10.34 1.27 3.81
C ALA A 205 10.37 2.42 2.78
N VAL A 206 9.22 2.75 2.19
CA VAL A 206 9.05 3.89 1.28
C VAL A 206 9.32 5.22 1.98
N ARG A 207 8.74 5.44 3.17
CA ARG A 207 8.95 6.66 3.96
C ARG A 207 10.42 6.85 4.34
N SER A 208 11.11 5.76 4.69
CA SER A 208 12.55 5.78 4.96
C SER A 208 13.36 6.17 3.71
N ALA A 209 12.96 5.70 2.53
CA ALA A 209 13.60 6.04 1.26
C ALA A 209 13.37 7.50 0.85
N GLN A 210 12.17 8.04 1.10
CA GLN A 210 11.88 9.46 0.92
C GLN A 210 12.75 10.36 1.81
N MET A 211 13.28 9.84 2.92
CA MET A 211 14.25 10.52 3.80
C MET A 211 15.72 10.25 3.42
N GLY A 212 15.99 9.53 2.33
CA GLY A 212 17.33 9.26 1.81
C GLY A 212 17.94 7.92 2.21
N SER A 213 17.17 7.00 2.79
CA SER A 213 17.63 5.64 3.08
C SER A 213 17.54 4.73 1.83
N ASP A 214 18.40 3.72 1.75
CA ASP A 214 18.33 2.69 0.70
C ASP A 214 17.46 1.51 1.16
N THR A 215 16.14 1.72 1.17
CA THR A 215 15.15 0.79 1.74
C THR A 215 14.10 0.29 0.77
N VAL A 216 14.20 0.66 -0.51
CA VAL A 216 13.28 0.27 -1.59
C VAL A 216 14.07 -0.41 -2.72
N PRO A 217 13.44 -1.24 -3.57
CA PRO A 217 14.16 -1.91 -4.64
C PRO A 217 14.77 -0.93 -5.66
N ASN A 218 15.84 -1.36 -6.33
CA ASN A 218 16.48 -0.58 -7.39
C ASN A 218 15.47 -0.18 -8.47
N GLY A 219 15.46 1.10 -8.84
CA GLY A 219 14.56 1.65 -9.86
C GLY A 219 13.15 1.96 -9.36
N PHE A 220 12.86 1.73 -8.07
CA PHE A 220 11.62 2.21 -7.44
C PHE A 220 11.68 3.72 -7.27
N ASP A 221 10.63 4.43 -7.67
CA ASP A 221 10.46 5.86 -7.41
C ASP A 221 9.77 6.08 -6.05
N PRO A 222 10.48 6.56 -5.01
CA PRO A 222 9.89 6.76 -3.68
C PRO A 222 8.73 7.76 -3.68
N MET A 223 8.63 8.65 -4.67
CA MET A 223 7.53 9.62 -4.76
C MET A 223 6.34 9.04 -5.52
N GLY A 224 6.52 8.68 -6.80
CA GLY A 224 5.45 8.15 -7.63
C GLY A 224 4.96 6.78 -7.17
N ASN A 225 5.87 5.79 -7.08
CA ASN A 225 5.50 4.45 -6.64
C ASN A 225 5.14 4.42 -5.15
N GLY A 226 5.79 5.27 -4.35
CA GLY A 226 5.44 5.44 -2.94
C GLY A 226 4.02 5.97 -2.72
N GLY A 227 3.56 6.90 -3.57
CA GLY A 227 2.16 7.36 -3.56
C GLY A 227 1.17 6.22 -3.78
N VAL A 228 1.44 5.32 -4.73
CA VAL A 228 0.59 4.14 -4.97
C VAL A 228 0.54 3.21 -3.76
N ILE A 229 1.68 2.95 -3.10
CA ILE A 229 1.72 2.16 -1.87
C ILE A 229 0.91 2.84 -0.75
N HIS A 230 0.99 4.17 -0.65
CA HIS A 230 0.25 4.95 0.31
C HIS A 230 -1.27 4.82 0.12
N GLU A 231 -1.78 5.10 -1.08
CA GLU A 231 -3.23 5.01 -1.39
C GLU A 231 -3.76 3.59 -1.16
N ARG A 232 -3.02 2.57 -1.63
CA ARG A 232 -3.45 1.17 -1.41
C ARG A 232 -3.46 0.81 0.08
N ARG A 233 -2.48 1.27 0.85
CA ARG A 233 -2.46 1.08 2.30
C ARG A 233 -3.65 1.78 2.94
N HIS A 234 -4.00 2.99 2.51
CA HIS A 234 -5.12 3.76 3.07
C HIS A 234 -6.40 2.94 3.08
N SER A 235 -6.80 2.36 1.94
CA SER A 235 -7.94 1.44 1.89
C SER A 235 -7.79 0.21 2.78
N LEU A 236 -6.61 -0.42 2.79
CA LEU A 236 -6.37 -1.62 3.60
C LEU A 236 -6.52 -1.33 5.10
N THR A 237 -5.90 -0.26 5.57
CA THR A 237 -5.98 0.20 6.96
C THR A 237 -7.41 0.63 7.28
N PHE A 238 -8.07 1.38 6.40
CA PHE A 238 -9.49 1.75 6.58
C PHE A 238 -10.35 0.51 6.85
N MET A 239 -10.24 -0.54 6.02
CA MET A 239 -11.04 -1.77 6.19
C MET A 239 -10.85 -2.46 7.56
N VAL A 240 -9.71 -2.23 8.24
CA VAL A 240 -9.39 -2.87 9.53
C VAL A 240 -9.28 -1.88 10.70
N SER A 241 -9.71 -0.63 10.55
CA SER A 241 -9.69 0.39 11.60
C SER A 241 -11.12 0.79 11.98
N ASN A 242 -11.91 -0.14 12.53
CA ASN A 242 -13.31 0.13 12.87
C ASN A 242 -13.48 1.33 13.82
N GLY A 243 -14.27 2.32 13.39
CA GLY A 243 -14.61 3.52 14.18
C GLY A 243 -13.94 4.82 13.70
N ASP A 244 -12.84 4.74 12.94
CA ASP A 244 -12.21 5.94 12.37
C ASP A 244 -12.99 6.44 11.13
N SER A 245 -12.92 7.73 10.81
CA SER A 245 -13.41 8.20 9.51
C SER A 245 -12.38 7.87 8.42
N TRP A 246 -12.79 7.94 7.14
CA TRP A 246 -11.88 7.78 6.01
C TRP A 246 -10.65 8.71 6.15
N GLU A 247 -10.87 9.99 6.40
CA GLU A 247 -9.81 11.01 6.56
C GLU A 247 -8.93 10.81 7.80
N ASN A 248 -9.45 10.18 8.85
CA ASN A 248 -8.73 10.00 10.11
C ASN A 248 -8.02 8.64 10.20
N THR A 249 -7.98 7.86 9.11
CA THR A 249 -7.29 6.56 9.10
C THR A 249 -5.80 6.77 9.41
N ASP A 250 -5.31 6.18 10.49
CA ASP A 250 -3.92 6.35 10.91
C ASP A 250 -2.94 5.61 9.98
N LEU A 251 -2.18 6.40 9.21
CA LEU A 251 -1.13 5.91 8.32
C LEU A 251 0.28 6.19 8.82
N SER A 252 0.46 6.45 10.12
CA SER A 252 1.78 6.57 10.72
C SER A 252 2.63 5.31 10.52
N THR A 253 3.95 5.50 10.36
CA THR A 253 5.00 4.47 10.15
C THR A 253 6.35 4.92 10.66
#